data_AF-A0A7S3ZZA6-F1
#
_entry.id   AF-A0A7S3ZZA6-F1
#
_cell.length_a   1.000
_cell.length_b   1.000
_cell.length_c   1.000
_cell.angle_alpha   90.00
_cell.angle_beta   90.00
_cell.angle_gamma   90.00
#
_symmetry.space_group_name_H-M   'P 1'
#
loop_
_entity.id
_entity.type
_entity.pdbx_description
1 polymer ?
#
loop_
_entity_poly.entity_id
_entity_poly.type
_entity_poly.pdbx_seq_one_letter_code
_entity_poly.pdbx_strand_id
1 'polypeptide(L)'
;RPGPAVAALGLGAAATAALSQDLRQTARDRFRANPWGYAVATPLTAAFVGWFTNWVGVQMLFYPLQWRGVPSPFPFLRRRPCSALGDLPPFGPLLGWQGIVPAKAPRMARDLVEVTTDLVSVPGTLQNLDPAKVA
;
A
#
# COMPACT_ATOMS: atom_id res chain seq x y z
N ARG A 1 13.70 15.76 -27.27
CA ARG A 1 13.86 15.30 -28.67
C ARG A 1 12.47 15.22 -29.28
N PRO A 2 12.13 15.99 -30.33
CA PRO A 2 10.81 15.93 -30.94
C PRO A 2 10.57 14.53 -31.53
N GLY A 3 9.38 13.97 -31.28
CA GLY A 3 9.02 12.62 -31.76
C GLY A 3 8.79 12.55 -33.27
N PRO A 4 8.81 11.35 -33.87
CA PRO A 4 8.77 11.15 -35.33
C PRO A 4 7.52 11.74 -36.01
N ALA A 5 6.41 11.91 -35.27
CA ALA A 5 5.18 12.51 -35.78
C ALA A 5 5.29 14.03 -36.04
N VAL A 6 6.18 14.74 -35.33
CA VAL A 6 6.31 16.21 -35.41
C VAL A 6 7.10 16.65 -36.64
N ALA A 7 8.07 15.83 -37.07
CA ALA A 7 8.85 16.10 -38.28
C ALA A 7 8.01 15.93 -39.57
N ALA A 8 7.00 15.07 -39.56
CA ALA A 8 6.16 14.75 -40.72
C ALA A 8 5.15 15.86 -41.09
N LEU A 9 4.79 16.73 -40.15
CA LEU A 9 3.81 17.80 -40.35
C LEU A 9 4.40 19.15 -40.78
N GLY A 10 5.73 19.24 -40.99
CA GLY A 10 6.41 20.49 -41.36
C GLY A 10 6.33 21.61 -40.30
N LEU A 11 5.71 21.36 -39.16
CA LEU A 11 5.59 22.28 -38.05
C LEU A 11 6.93 22.38 -37.34
N GLY A 12 7.67 23.45 -37.61
CA GLY A 12 8.92 23.75 -36.90
C GLY A 12 8.74 23.72 -35.38
N ALA A 13 9.84 23.54 -34.64
CA ALA A 13 9.83 23.46 -33.17
C ALA A 13 9.08 24.65 -32.50
N ALA A 14 9.10 25.83 -33.14
CA ALA A 14 8.35 27.00 -32.71
C ALA A 14 6.82 26.84 -32.85
N ALA A 15 6.34 26.21 -33.92
CA ALA A 15 4.92 26.00 -34.16
C ALA A 15 4.32 24.92 -33.25
N THR A 16 5.08 23.87 -32.94
CA THR A 16 4.69 22.88 -31.93
C THR A 16 4.73 23.43 -30.51
N ALA A 17 5.71 24.29 -30.20
CA ALA A 17 5.72 25.02 -28.93
C ALA A 17 4.51 25.96 -28.81
N ALA A 18 4.20 26.74 -29.86
CA ALA A 18 3.06 27.65 -29.89
C ALA A 18 1.71 26.91 -29.75
N LEU A 19 1.49 25.82 -30.49
CA LEU A 19 0.27 25.02 -30.41
C LEU A 19 0.14 24.33 -29.04
N SER A 20 1.25 23.89 -28.43
CA SER A 20 1.24 23.37 -27.06
C SER A 20 0.92 24.43 -26.01
N GLN A 21 1.33 25.68 -26.23
CA GLN A 21 1.03 26.81 -25.35
C GLN A 21 -0.42 27.25 -25.51
N ASP A 22 -0.95 27.25 -26.73
CA ASP A 22 -2.32 27.63 -27.06
C ASP A 22 -3.35 26.61 -26.52
N LEU A 23 -3.05 25.31 -26.64
CA LEU A 23 -3.86 24.26 -26.00
C LEU A 23 -3.86 24.40 -24.47
N ARG A 24 -2.71 24.74 -23.86
CA ARG A 24 -2.62 24.99 -22.42
C ARG A 24 -3.38 26.24 -22.01
N GLN A 25 -3.36 27.30 -22.82
CA GLN A 25 -4.11 28.53 -22.57
C GLN A 25 -5.62 28.25 -22.67
N THR A 26 -6.07 27.63 -23.76
CA THR A 26 -7.48 27.23 -23.97
C THR A 26 -7.99 26.31 -22.87
N ALA A 27 -7.19 25.34 -22.43
CA ALA A 27 -7.55 24.47 -21.31
C ALA A 27 -7.70 25.26 -20.01
N ARG A 28 -6.75 26.17 -19.72
CA ARG A 28 -6.76 27.02 -18.53
C ARG A 28 -7.96 27.97 -18.52
N ASP A 29 -8.34 28.49 -19.67
CA ASP A 29 -9.49 29.38 -19.82
C ASP A 29 -10.82 28.63 -19.65
N ARG A 30 -10.93 27.39 -20.15
CA ARG A 30 -12.11 26.53 -19.88
C ARG A 30 -12.25 26.17 -18.39
N PHE A 31 -11.14 25.92 -17.69
CA PHE A 31 -11.17 25.71 -16.25
C PHE A 31 -11.60 26.97 -15.49
N ARG A 32 -11.18 28.16 -15.94
CA ARG A 32 -11.58 29.46 -15.37
C ARG A 32 -13.02 29.86 -15.72
N ALA A 33 -13.57 29.38 -16.83
CA ALA A 33 -14.93 29.69 -17.27
C ALA A 33 -16.01 29.03 -16.40
N ASN A 34 -15.71 27.91 -15.74
CA ASN A 34 -16.63 27.28 -14.78
C ASN A 34 -15.93 26.93 -13.46
N PRO A 35 -15.41 27.94 -12.74
CA PRO A 35 -14.49 27.73 -11.63
C PRO A 35 -15.19 27.09 -10.44
N TRP A 36 -16.46 27.45 -10.22
CA TRP A 36 -17.23 26.97 -9.07
C TRP A 36 -17.64 25.51 -9.18
N GLY A 37 -18.03 25.05 -10.38
CA GLY A 37 -18.44 23.65 -10.60
C GLY A 37 -17.30 22.67 -10.35
N TYR A 38 -16.10 22.95 -10.89
CA TYR A 38 -14.92 22.10 -10.66
C TYR A 38 -14.36 22.24 -9.25
N ALA A 39 -14.32 23.46 -8.69
CA ALA A 39 -13.80 23.69 -7.35
C ALA A 39 -14.57 22.95 -6.26
N VAL A 40 -15.87 22.69 -6.45
CA VAL A 40 -16.69 21.92 -5.49
C VAL A 40 -16.71 20.44 -5.84
N ALA A 41 -16.83 20.07 -7.12
CA ALA A 41 -16.93 18.67 -7.52
C ALA A 41 -15.63 17.88 -7.30
N THR A 42 -14.46 18.48 -7.55
CA THR A 42 -13.16 17.81 -7.39
C THR A 42 -12.86 17.39 -5.94
N PRO A 43 -12.96 18.27 -4.92
CA PRO A 43 -12.75 17.85 -3.54
C PRO A 43 -13.86 16.93 -3.04
N LEU A 44 -15.11 17.08 -3.49
CA LEU A 44 -16.22 16.23 -3.07
C LEU A 44 -16.05 14.79 -3.55
N THR A 45 -15.70 14.61 -4.82
CA THR A 45 -15.39 13.29 -5.38
C THR A 45 -14.14 12.68 -4.76
N ALA A 46 -13.09 13.48 -4.56
CA ALA A 46 -11.87 13.02 -3.88
C ALA A 46 -12.12 12.61 -2.42
N ALA A 47 -12.93 13.37 -1.68
CA ALA A 47 -13.29 13.05 -0.30
C ALA A 47 -14.12 11.78 -0.22
N PHE A 48 -15.10 11.59 -1.11
CA PHE A 48 -15.92 10.39 -1.18
C PHE A 48 -15.08 9.14 -1.47
N VAL A 49 -14.25 9.18 -2.51
CA VAL A 49 -13.41 8.04 -2.91
C VAL A 49 -12.33 7.76 -1.87
N GLY A 50 -11.72 8.80 -1.30
CA GLY A 50 -10.70 8.68 -0.26
C GLY A 50 -11.25 8.05 1.01
N TRP A 51 -12.41 8.52 1.49
CA TRP A 51 -13.07 7.95 2.66
C TRP A 51 -13.52 6.51 2.42
N PHE A 52 -14.18 6.24 1.30
CA PHE A 52 -14.69 4.92 0.97
C PHE A 52 -13.57 3.88 0.82
N THR A 53 -12.51 4.22 0.07
CA THR A 53 -11.37 3.33 -0.13
C THR A 53 -10.63 3.06 1.18
N ASN A 54 -10.50 4.07 2.06
CA ASN A 54 -9.90 3.87 3.38
C ASN A 54 -10.74 2.90 4.25
N TRP A 55 -12.07 3.08 4.26
CA TRP A 55 -12.97 2.18 4.97
C TRP A 55 -12.87 0.73 4.48
N VAL A 56 -12.88 0.53 3.16
CA VAL A 56 -12.70 -0.81 2.56
C VAL A 56 -11.30 -1.36 2.85
N GLY A 57 -10.27 -0.50 2.85
CA GLY A 57 -8.89 -0.89 3.19
C GLY A 57 -8.77 -1.45 4.60
N VAL A 58 -9.43 -0.83 5.60
CA VAL A 58 -9.47 -1.34 6.97
C VAL A 58 -10.21 -2.68 7.02
N GLN A 59 -11.33 -2.82 6.30
CA GLN A 59 -12.02 -4.11 6.20
C GLN A 59 -11.12 -5.18 5.57
N MET A 60 -10.28 -4.80 4.60
CA MET A 60 -9.29 -5.67 3.97
C MET A 60 -8.10 -6.03 4.87
N LEU A 61 -7.85 -5.23 5.90
CA LEU A 61 -6.78 -5.48 6.84
C LEU A 61 -7.14 -6.61 7.83
N PHE A 62 -8.39 -6.58 8.34
CA PHE A 62 -8.86 -7.48 9.39
C PHE A 62 -9.64 -8.69 8.86
N TYR A 63 -10.37 -8.55 7.76
CA TYR A 63 -11.12 -9.64 7.16
C TYR A 63 -10.37 -10.24 5.97
N PRO A 64 -10.46 -11.56 5.70
CA PRO A 64 -11.13 -12.60 6.46
C PRO A 64 -10.26 -13.13 7.62
N LEU A 65 -10.92 -13.42 8.74
CA LEU A 65 -10.31 -13.92 9.99
C LEU A 65 -9.68 -15.32 9.84
N GLN A 66 -10.19 -16.09 8.89
CA GLN A 66 -9.72 -17.42 8.51
C GLN A 66 -9.37 -17.42 7.03
N TRP A 67 -8.31 -18.13 6.65
CA TRP A 67 -7.90 -18.24 5.26
C TRP A 67 -9.04 -18.84 4.43
N ARG A 68 -9.60 -18.04 3.50
CA ARG A 68 -10.56 -18.53 2.51
C ARG A 68 -9.83 -18.66 1.18
N GLY A 69 -9.66 -19.89 0.73
CA GLY A 69 -9.12 -20.18 -0.60
C GLY A 69 -9.39 -21.60 -1.07
N VAL A 70 -9.36 -21.81 -2.39
CA VAL A 70 -9.56 -23.13 -3.01
C VAL A 70 -8.26 -23.93 -2.91
N PRO A 71 -8.27 -25.16 -2.38
CA PRO A 71 -7.08 -26.01 -2.38
C PRO A 71 -6.65 -26.28 -3.83
N SER A 72 -5.39 -26.00 -4.14
CA SER A 72 -4.80 -26.32 -5.44
C SER A 72 -5.04 -27.80 -5.79
N PRO A 73 -5.46 -28.11 -7.03
CA PRO A 73 -5.67 -29.49 -7.47
C PRO A 73 -4.36 -30.27 -7.64
N PHE A 74 -3.21 -29.59 -7.58
CA PHE A 74 -1.90 -30.21 -7.77
C PHE A 74 -1.28 -30.62 -6.42
N PRO A 75 -1.12 -31.94 -6.14
CA PRO A 75 -0.63 -32.44 -4.85
C PRO A 75 0.82 -32.04 -4.56
N PHE A 76 1.60 -31.63 -5.57
CA PHE A 76 2.97 -31.13 -5.37
C PHE A 76 3.01 -29.70 -4.78
N LEU A 77 1.93 -28.92 -4.92
CA LEU A 77 1.77 -27.60 -4.27
C LEU A 77 1.29 -27.68 -2.81
N ARG A 78 1.04 -28.89 -2.26
CA ARG A 78 0.58 -29.10 -0.88
C ARG A 78 1.68 -29.07 0.19
N ARG A 79 2.85 -28.48 -0.08
CA ARG A 79 3.87 -28.34 0.96
C ARG A 79 3.54 -27.16 1.86
N ARG A 80 2.75 -27.47 2.91
CA ARG A 80 2.45 -26.68 4.11
C ARG A 80 1.75 -25.34 3.79
N PRO A 81 0.57 -25.05 4.36
CA PRO A 81 0.10 -23.67 4.45
C PRO A 81 1.04 -22.94 5.42
N CYS A 82 2.20 -22.50 4.93
CA CYS A 82 3.06 -21.61 5.71
C CYS A 82 2.44 -20.21 5.61
N SER A 83 1.48 -19.97 6.50
CA SER A 83 1.33 -18.65 7.10
C SER A 83 2.70 -18.27 7.66
N ALA A 84 3.25 -17.18 7.11
CA ALA A 84 4.58 -16.63 7.37
C ALA A 84 5.76 -17.34 6.69
N LEU A 85 6.23 -16.70 5.60
CA LEU A 85 7.61 -16.68 5.10
C LEU A 85 8.01 -17.77 4.08
N GLY A 86 8.35 -17.32 2.84
CA GLY A 86 9.20 -18.07 1.90
C GLY A 86 8.74 -18.09 0.44
N ASP A 87 8.98 -17.00 -0.30
CA ASP A 87 9.58 -17.00 -1.66
C ASP A 87 8.79 -17.46 -2.92
N LEU A 88 8.10 -16.47 -3.54
CA LEU A 88 7.72 -16.15 -4.96
C LEU A 88 8.32 -17.00 -6.14
N PRO A 89 7.68 -17.26 -7.34
CA PRO A 89 6.91 -16.34 -8.24
C PRO A 89 5.75 -16.96 -9.11
N PRO A 90 5.15 -16.25 -10.10
CA PRO A 90 4.42 -14.99 -10.02
C PRO A 90 2.88 -15.16 -10.17
N PHE A 91 2.36 -16.38 -10.37
CA PHE A 91 0.93 -16.63 -10.69
C PHE A 91 0.32 -17.84 -9.94
N GLY A 92 0.27 -17.82 -8.61
CA GLY A 92 -0.59 -18.75 -7.85
C GLY A 92 -0.25 -18.83 -6.36
N PRO A 93 -1.23 -18.74 -5.44
CA PRO A 93 -2.59 -19.29 -5.54
C PRO A 93 -3.63 -18.24 -5.92
N LEU A 94 -4.22 -18.37 -7.10
CA LEU A 94 -5.11 -17.35 -7.69
C LEU A 94 -6.42 -17.08 -6.92
N LEU A 95 -6.76 -17.91 -5.91
CA LEU A 95 -8.03 -17.83 -5.20
C LEU A 95 -7.82 -18.08 -3.71
N GLY A 96 -7.12 -17.17 -3.04
CA GLY A 96 -6.99 -17.18 -1.58
C GLY A 96 -6.62 -15.80 -1.05
N TRP A 97 -7.37 -15.31 -0.07
CA TRP A 97 -7.08 -14.03 0.58
C TRP A 97 -7.32 -14.13 2.07
N GLN A 98 -6.39 -13.56 2.85
CA GLN A 98 -6.47 -13.45 4.30
C GLN A 98 -5.98 -12.06 4.72
N GLY A 99 -6.64 -11.47 5.72
CA GLY A 99 -6.22 -10.18 6.28
C GLY A 99 -4.80 -10.25 6.83
N ILE A 100 -4.00 -9.19 6.64
CA ILE A 100 -2.59 -9.14 7.02
C ILE A 100 -2.38 -9.12 8.55
N VAL A 101 -3.33 -8.55 9.30
CA VAL A 101 -3.24 -8.44 10.77
C VAL A 101 -3.45 -9.81 11.44
N PRO A 102 -4.53 -10.56 11.16
CA PRO A 102 -4.70 -11.91 11.71
C PRO A 102 -3.53 -12.85 11.41
N ALA A 103 -2.94 -12.73 10.21
CA ALA A 103 -1.82 -13.57 9.79
C ALA A 103 -0.52 -13.30 10.54
N LYS A 104 -0.30 -12.07 11.03
CA LYS A 104 0.97 -11.64 11.66
C LYS A 104 0.89 -11.43 13.18
N ALA A 105 -0.31 -11.29 13.73
CA ALA A 105 -0.56 -11.15 15.17
C ALA A 105 0.15 -12.19 16.06
N PRO A 106 0.14 -13.52 15.77
CA PRO A 106 0.70 -14.50 16.70
C PRO A 106 2.23 -14.43 16.81
N ARG A 107 2.93 -14.06 15.72
CA ARG A 107 4.39 -13.91 15.74
C ARG A 107 4.80 -12.65 16.49
N MET A 108 4.13 -11.54 16.22
CA MET A 108 4.36 -10.29 16.95
C MET A 108 4.11 -10.46 18.46
N ALA A 109 3.05 -11.17 18.84
CA ALA A 109 2.78 -11.45 20.25
C ALA A 109 3.89 -12.29 20.92
N ARG A 110 4.41 -13.31 20.23
CA ARG A 110 5.52 -14.14 20.74
C ARG A 110 6.79 -13.33 20.95
N ASP A 111 7.20 -12.58 19.93
CA ASP A 111 8.43 -11.78 19.96
C ASP A 111 8.39 -10.74 21.10
N LEU A 112 7.21 -10.16 21.36
CA LEU A 112 7.00 -9.20 22.46
C LEU A 112 7.04 -9.86 23.85
N VAL A 113 6.46 -11.05 24.00
CA VAL A 113 6.47 -11.79 25.27
C VAL A 113 7.87 -12.30 25.60
N GLU A 114 8.63 -12.75 24.60
CA GLU A 114 10.02 -13.21 24.76
C GLU A 114 10.89 -12.09 25.32
N VAL A 115 10.90 -10.93 24.65
CA VAL A 115 11.67 -9.75 25.07
C VAL A 115 11.27 -9.30 26.48
N THR A 116 9.98 -9.35 26.82
CA THR A 116 9.51 -8.98 28.16
C THR A 116 9.97 -9.98 29.21
N THR A 117 9.98 -11.28 28.89
CA THR A 117 10.43 -12.35 29.79
C THR A 117 11.92 -12.23 30.07
N ASP A 118 12.71 -11.91 29.04
CA ASP A 118 14.15 -11.69 29.17
C ASP A 118 14.45 -10.50 30.09
N LEU A 119 13.73 -9.38 29.92
CA LEU A 119 13.91 -8.17 30.73
C LEU A 119 13.43 -8.32 32.18
N VAL A 120 12.33 -9.03 32.40
CA VAL A 120 11.74 -9.25 33.74
C VAL A 120 12.46 -10.37 34.49
N SER A 121 13.17 -11.27 33.81
CA SER A 121 13.89 -12.36 34.47
C SER A 121 14.98 -11.81 35.41
N VAL A 122 14.68 -11.93 36.70
CA VAL A 122 15.35 -11.29 37.83
C VAL A 122 16.83 -11.69 38.03
N PRO A 123 17.32 -12.92 37.74
CA PRO A 123 18.68 -13.26 38.16
C PRO A 123 19.77 -12.60 37.31
N GLY A 124 19.50 -12.24 36.04
CA GLY A 124 20.47 -11.57 35.16
C GLY A 124 20.47 -10.05 35.27
N THR A 125 19.29 -9.42 35.38
CA THR A 125 19.15 -7.95 35.45
C THR A 125 19.50 -7.39 36.84
N LEU A 126 19.28 -8.16 37.92
CA LEU A 126 19.76 -7.78 39.26
C LEU A 126 21.29 -7.76 39.36
N GLN A 127 22.00 -8.52 38.53
CA GLN A 127 23.47 -8.53 38.55
C GLN A 127 24.09 -7.27 37.93
N ASN A 128 23.32 -6.52 37.13
CA ASN A 128 23.75 -5.25 36.51
C ASN A 128 23.17 -4.00 37.19
N LEU A 129 22.31 -4.17 38.21
CA LEU A 129 21.85 -3.05 39.04
C LEU A 129 22.90 -2.77 40.13
N ASP A 130 23.51 -1.59 40.06
CA ASP A 130 24.50 -1.11 41.03
C ASP A 130 23.84 -0.94 42.42
N PRO A 131 24.19 -1.78 43.43
CA PRO A 131 23.50 -1.80 44.73
C PRO A 131 23.61 -0.48 45.49
N ALA A 132 24.59 0.36 45.16
CA ALA A 132 24.79 1.67 45.78
C ALA A 132 23.73 2.73 45.37
N LYS A 133 22.96 2.50 44.30
CA LYS A 133 21.91 3.43 43.83
C LYS A 133 20.48 3.04 44.20
N VAL A 134 20.27 1.86 44.78
CA VAL A 134 18.92 1.29 45.06
C VAL A 134 18.61 1.19 46.57
N ALA A 135 19.60 1.45 47.44
CA ALA A 135 19.46 1.48 48.90
C ALA A 135 19.07 2.87 49.42
#